data_AF-A0A368EB71-F1
#
_entry.id   AF-A0A368EB71-F1
#
_cell.length_a   1.000
_cell.length_b   1.000
_cell.length_c   1.000
_cell.angle_alpha   90.00
_cell.angle_beta   90.00
_cell.angle_gamma   90.00
#
_symmetry.space_group_name_H-M   'P 1'
#
loop_
_entity.id
_entity.type
_entity.pdbx_description
1 polymer ?
#
loop_
_entity_poly.entity_id
_entity_poly.type
_entity_poly.pdbx_seq_one_letter_code
_entity_poly.pdbx_strand_id
1 'polypeptide(L)'
;MRLVKNAERRTNKVINGAPFPSTDVNKVSSLLKKCPIASETPLLELPDFLPQGNLWVKDERERMGLGSFKALGAAYVIASDAQSLTESPCSTTLEGKTYVTASAGNHGLSLAAGAKIFGAKAIVFISETVPETFSDRLREKGAIPVRKGSDYAASMSAALEAAKENDWILLSDSSWENYTDKPLKLMEGYLQMAEEAMKQCESKATHVFLQAGVGGLAGAVAAHIRKIWGDTPTITVVEPSAAPALQASIELGKPVLTEGPDSIMGRLDCKEPSFIALNGLARDADFFLTLD
;
A
#
# COMPACT_ATOMS: atom_id res chain seq x y z
N MET A 1 2.09 5.04 23.96
CA MET A 1 3.18 4.42 23.14
C MET A 1 3.53 3.03 23.67
N ARG A 2 3.53 1.99 22.82
CA ARG A 2 3.98 0.64 23.18
C ARG A 2 4.89 0.05 22.11
N LEU A 3 6.13 -0.26 22.48
CA LEU A 3 7.14 -0.88 21.62
C LEU A 3 7.25 -2.38 21.92
N VAL A 4 7.15 -3.21 20.90
CA VAL A 4 7.24 -4.68 20.96
C VAL A 4 8.37 -5.14 20.06
N LYS A 5 9.24 -6.00 20.59
CA LYS A 5 10.25 -6.70 19.79
C LYS A 5 9.58 -7.81 18.97
N ASN A 6 9.88 -7.89 17.69
CA ASN A 6 9.34 -8.93 16.82
C ASN A 6 9.93 -10.30 17.17
N ALA A 7 9.12 -11.16 17.80
CA ALA A 7 9.50 -12.53 18.13
C ALA A 7 9.54 -13.45 16.89
N GLU A 8 8.83 -13.08 15.82
CA GLU A 8 8.75 -13.81 14.55
C GLU A 8 9.88 -13.42 13.57
N ARG A 9 10.81 -12.56 13.99
CA ARG A 9 11.91 -12.14 13.12
C ARG A 9 12.74 -13.32 12.66
N ARG A 10 12.86 -13.49 11.33
CA ARG A 10 13.51 -14.63 10.66
C ARG A 10 12.86 -16.00 10.92
N THR A 11 11.64 -16.06 11.44
CA THR A 11 10.90 -17.33 11.54
C THR A 11 10.24 -17.69 10.21
N ASN A 12 9.54 -18.82 10.17
CA ASN A 12 8.74 -19.22 9.02
C ASN A 12 7.54 -18.29 8.83
N LYS A 13 6.83 -18.42 7.70
CA LYS A 13 5.61 -17.65 7.45
C LYS A 13 4.61 -17.79 8.61
N VAL A 14 4.04 -16.67 9.03
CA VAL A 14 2.87 -16.62 9.94
C VAL A 14 1.64 -17.20 9.24
N ILE A 15 1.56 -17.05 7.91
CA ILE A 15 0.45 -17.51 7.08
C ILE A 15 0.98 -18.33 5.90
N ASN A 16 0.81 -19.64 5.93
CA ASN A 16 1.34 -20.55 4.92
C ASN A 16 0.80 -20.26 3.50
N GLY A 17 -0.49 -19.93 3.38
CA GLY A 17 -1.18 -19.69 2.11
C GLY A 17 -0.85 -18.35 1.43
N ALA A 18 -0.11 -17.44 2.09
CA ALA A 18 0.25 -16.15 1.52
C ALA A 18 1.74 -16.10 1.11
N PRO A 19 2.09 -15.42 0.00
CA PRO A 19 3.49 -15.22 -0.38
C PRO A 19 4.19 -14.21 0.56
N PHE A 20 5.51 -14.10 0.43
CA PHE A 20 6.24 -12.94 0.94
C PHE A 20 6.09 -11.76 -0.04
N PRO A 21 6.31 -10.51 0.41
CA PRO A 21 6.46 -9.38 -0.51
C PRO A 21 7.54 -9.68 -1.55
N SER A 22 7.30 -9.25 -2.79
CA SER A 22 8.31 -9.27 -3.83
C SER A 22 9.46 -8.32 -3.49
N THR A 23 10.62 -8.58 -4.07
CA THR A 23 11.79 -7.68 -3.99
C THR A 23 12.34 -7.34 -5.37
N ASP A 24 11.58 -7.64 -6.42
CA ASP A 24 11.96 -7.44 -7.82
C ASP A 24 11.55 -6.04 -8.30
N VAL A 25 12.37 -5.04 -7.98
CA VAL A 25 12.10 -3.65 -8.38
C VAL A 25 12.24 -3.41 -9.89
N ASN A 26 13.00 -4.25 -10.60
CA ASN A 26 13.30 -4.03 -12.02
C ASN A 26 12.03 -4.02 -12.88
N LYS A 27 11.05 -4.87 -12.55
CA LYS A 27 9.74 -4.89 -13.23
C LYS A 27 9.00 -3.57 -13.11
N VAL A 28 9.02 -3.00 -11.90
CA VAL A 28 8.32 -1.75 -11.57
C VAL A 28 9.02 -0.58 -12.23
N SER A 29 10.34 -0.45 -12.05
CA SER A 29 11.13 0.62 -12.66
C SER A 29 11.06 0.61 -14.19
N SER A 30 11.05 -0.57 -14.82
CA SER A 30 10.96 -0.66 -16.29
C SER A 30 9.63 -0.16 -16.81
N LEU A 31 8.53 -0.42 -16.09
CA LEU A 31 7.21 0.08 -16.47
C LEU A 31 7.06 1.57 -16.20
N LEU A 32 7.53 2.05 -15.04
CA LEU A 32 7.47 3.46 -14.68
C LEU A 32 8.31 4.36 -15.60
N LYS A 33 9.43 3.86 -16.15
CA LYS A 33 10.19 4.59 -17.19
C LYS A 33 9.37 4.92 -18.44
N LYS A 34 8.29 4.18 -18.70
CA LYS A 34 7.36 4.45 -19.81
C LYS A 34 6.28 5.48 -19.45
N CYS A 35 6.17 5.87 -18.18
CA CYS A 35 5.18 6.84 -17.69
C CYS A 35 5.77 8.27 -17.73
N PRO A 36 5.27 9.18 -18.58
CA PRO A 36 5.88 10.51 -18.76
C PRO A 36 5.85 11.40 -17.51
N ILE A 37 4.89 11.16 -16.61
CA ILE A 37 4.73 11.92 -15.37
C ILE A 37 5.40 11.26 -14.16
N ALA A 38 5.97 10.06 -14.33
CA ALA A 38 6.70 9.40 -13.27
C ALA A 38 8.07 10.06 -13.12
N SER A 39 8.32 10.60 -11.94
CA SER A 39 9.62 11.16 -11.56
C SER A 39 10.01 10.66 -10.17
N GLU A 40 11.30 10.63 -9.90
CA GLU A 40 11.82 10.38 -8.57
C GLU A 40 11.33 11.48 -7.62
N THR A 41 10.84 11.10 -6.43
CA THR A 41 10.42 12.06 -5.40
C THR A 41 11.58 12.48 -4.50
N PRO A 42 11.52 13.65 -3.86
CA PRO A 42 12.60 14.10 -2.98
C PRO A 42 12.80 13.19 -1.76
N LEU A 43 14.07 12.98 -1.38
CA LEU A 43 14.46 12.58 -0.03
C LEU A 43 14.87 13.85 0.72
N LEU A 44 14.02 14.30 1.64
CA LEU A 44 14.27 15.52 2.41
C LEU A 44 15.17 15.20 3.60
N GLU A 45 16.18 16.02 3.83
CA GLU A 45 16.94 16.01 5.08
C GLU A 45 16.36 17.06 6.03
N LEU A 46 16.15 16.67 7.29
CA LEU A 46 15.69 17.54 8.36
C LEU A 46 16.87 17.81 9.31
N PRO A 47 17.71 18.83 9.02
CA PRO A 47 18.85 19.16 9.87
C PRO A 47 18.35 19.60 11.25
N ASP A 48 19.16 19.33 12.27
CA ASP A 48 18.93 19.71 13.68
C ASP A 48 17.67 19.13 14.33
N PHE A 49 16.94 18.23 13.64
CA PHE A 49 15.78 17.55 14.23
C PHE A 49 16.20 16.56 15.32
N LEU A 50 17.35 15.92 15.16
CA LEU A 50 17.95 15.02 16.14
C LEU A 50 19.13 15.70 16.82
N PRO A 51 19.36 15.48 18.13
CA PRO A 51 20.55 15.98 18.81
C PRO A 51 21.86 15.47 18.19
N GLN A 52 21.83 14.28 17.58
CA GLN A 52 22.94 13.67 16.84
C GLN A 52 22.38 12.83 15.68
N GLY A 53 23.07 12.88 14.54
CA GLY A 53 22.71 12.15 13.32
C GLY A 53 21.71 12.90 12.43
N ASN A 54 21.32 12.25 11.33
CA ASN A 54 20.47 12.86 10.30
C ASN A 54 19.10 12.18 10.29
N LEU A 55 18.06 12.96 9.98
CA LEU A 55 16.73 12.44 9.70
C LEU A 55 16.40 12.68 8.22
N TRP A 56 16.12 11.60 7.50
CA TRP A 56 15.64 11.66 6.13
C TRP A 56 14.16 11.30 6.04
N VAL A 57 13.42 12.02 5.22
CA VAL A 57 11.99 11.82 4.95
C VAL A 57 11.78 11.71 3.45
N LYS A 58 11.33 10.53 3.00
CA LYS A 58 10.95 10.33 1.59
C LYS A 58 9.59 10.99 1.34
N ASP A 59 9.59 12.08 0.58
CA ASP A 59 8.41 12.94 0.40
C ASP A 59 7.56 12.51 -0.82
N GLU A 60 6.53 11.72 -0.55
CA GLU A 60 5.65 11.16 -1.58
C GLU A 60 4.44 12.04 -1.93
N ARG A 61 4.37 13.30 -1.45
CA ARG A 61 3.22 14.19 -1.69
C ARG A 61 3.00 14.47 -3.17
N GLU A 62 4.08 14.67 -3.93
CA GLU A 62 4.01 15.03 -5.35
C GLU A 62 3.93 13.82 -6.30
N ARG A 63 3.93 12.58 -5.78
CA ARG A 63 4.03 11.38 -6.60
C ARG A 63 2.95 11.33 -7.69
N MET A 64 3.39 11.48 -8.95
CA MET A 64 2.56 11.49 -10.16
C MET A 64 1.36 12.45 -10.08
N GLY A 65 1.44 13.51 -9.28
CA GLY A 65 0.34 14.47 -9.09
C GLY A 65 -0.92 13.88 -8.43
N LEU A 66 -0.80 12.76 -7.72
CA LEU A 66 -1.92 12.09 -7.04
C LEU A 66 -1.94 12.31 -5.51
N GLY A 67 -0.98 13.04 -4.96
CA GLY A 67 -0.99 13.44 -3.55
C GLY A 67 -0.43 12.38 -2.60
N SER A 68 0.13 11.26 -3.10
CA SER A 68 0.65 10.17 -2.25
C SER A 68 1.33 9.03 -3.03
N PHE A 69 2.16 8.27 -2.31
CA PHE A 69 2.81 7.03 -2.77
C PHE A 69 1.85 5.98 -3.34
N LYS A 70 0.54 6.00 -2.99
CA LYS A 70 -0.42 4.98 -3.46
C LYS A 70 -0.58 5.00 -4.98
N ALA A 71 -0.20 6.11 -5.62
CA ALA A 71 -0.05 6.22 -7.07
C ALA A 71 0.83 5.10 -7.67
N LEU A 72 1.82 4.59 -6.93
CA LEU A 72 2.67 3.49 -7.35
C LEU A 72 1.99 2.12 -7.24
N GLY A 73 0.84 2.00 -6.55
CA GLY A 73 0.17 0.73 -6.28
C GLY A 73 -0.85 0.34 -7.35
N ALA A 74 -2.09 0.81 -7.21
CA ALA A 74 -3.19 0.41 -8.09
C ALA A 74 -2.92 0.75 -9.56
N ALA A 75 -2.37 1.93 -9.85
CA ALA A 75 -2.02 2.30 -11.22
C ALA A 75 -0.93 1.39 -11.82
N TYR A 76 0.01 0.88 -11.01
CA TYR A 76 1.01 -0.10 -11.47
C TYR A 76 0.40 -1.45 -11.82
N VAL A 77 -0.57 -1.93 -11.02
CA VAL A 77 -1.31 -3.17 -11.33
C VAL A 77 -2.04 -3.02 -12.66
N ILE A 78 -2.77 -1.92 -12.86
CA ILE A 78 -3.53 -1.68 -14.09
C ILE A 78 -2.60 -1.52 -15.30
N ALA A 79 -1.47 -0.82 -15.14
CA ALA A 79 -0.47 -0.70 -16.19
C ALA A 79 0.17 -2.05 -16.56
N SER A 80 0.37 -2.93 -15.56
CA SER A 80 0.89 -4.28 -15.78
C SER A 80 -0.13 -5.15 -16.50
N ASP A 81 -1.41 -5.07 -16.12
CA ASP A 81 -2.51 -5.75 -16.82
C ASP A 81 -2.56 -5.30 -18.28
N ALA A 82 -2.46 -3.99 -18.56
CA ALA A 82 -2.42 -3.46 -19.93
C ALA A 82 -1.20 -3.97 -20.72
N GLN A 83 -0.01 -3.96 -20.12
CA GLN A 83 1.22 -4.47 -20.74
C GLN A 83 1.17 -5.98 -21.00
N SER A 84 0.39 -6.75 -20.23
CA SER A 84 0.21 -8.18 -20.47
C SER A 84 -0.58 -8.49 -21.75
N LEU A 85 -1.37 -7.53 -22.24
CA LEU A 85 -2.17 -7.69 -23.45
C LEU A 85 -1.44 -7.24 -24.72
N THR A 86 -0.53 -6.27 -24.61
CA THR A 86 0.22 -5.72 -25.75
C THR A 86 1.51 -5.04 -25.30
N GLU A 87 2.54 -5.05 -26.15
CA GLU A 87 3.83 -4.40 -25.88
C GLU A 87 3.73 -2.87 -25.83
N SER A 88 2.74 -2.30 -26.51
CA SER A 88 2.50 -0.85 -26.60
C SER A 88 1.06 -0.49 -26.19
N PRO A 89 0.74 -0.52 -24.87
CA PRO A 89 -0.57 -0.15 -24.38
C PRO A 89 -0.91 1.31 -24.69
N CYS A 90 -2.17 1.58 -24.97
CA CYS A 90 -2.74 2.89 -25.26
C CYS A 90 -4.05 3.09 -24.46
N SER A 91 -4.72 4.22 -24.69
CA SER A 91 -5.91 4.63 -23.94
C SER A 91 -7.16 3.78 -24.15
N THR A 92 -7.11 2.74 -24.99
CA THR A 92 -8.22 1.80 -25.22
C THR A 92 -7.82 0.36 -24.93
N THR A 93 -6.59 0.09 -24.46
CA THR A 93 -6.09 -1.28 -24.25
C THR A 93 -6.93 -2.08 -23.26
N LEU A 94 -7.50 -1.42 -22.25
CA LEU A 94 -8.37 -2.05 -21.25
C LEU A 94 -9.83 -1.62 -21.41
N GLU A 95 -10.24 -1.19 -22.60
CA GLU A 95 -11.64 -0.91 -22.89
C GLU A 95 -12.51 -2.14 -22.62
N GLY A 96 -13.67 -1.92 -21.98
CA GLY A 96 -14.56 -3.00 -21.53
C GLY A 96 -14.14 -3.65 -20.21
N LYS A 97 -12.94 -3.39 -19.66
CA LYS A 97 -12.57 -3.82 -18.30
C LYS A 97 -13.09 -2.84 -17.25
N THR A 98 -13.47 -3.37 -16.09
CA THR A 98 -13.90 -2.57 -14.94
C THR A 98 -13.11 -3.00 -13.71
N TYR A 99 -12.42 -2.06 -13.08
CA TYR A 99 -11.76 -2.24 -11.79
C TYR A 99 -12.66 -1.69 -10.69
N VAL A 100 -12.78 -2.46 -9.61
CA VAL A 100 -13.62 -2.11 -8.46
C VAL A 100 -12.84 -2.20 -7.15
N THR A 101 -13.09 -1.26 -6.25
CA THR A 101 -12.50 -1.25 -4.90
C THR A 101 -13.42 -0.55 -3.91
N ALA A 102 -13.17 -0.70 -2.61
CA ALA A 102 -13.69 0.21 -1.59
C ALA A 102 -12.55 1.09 -1.07
N SER A 103 -12.72 2.41 -1.09
CA SER A 103 -11.70 3.32 -0.59
C SER A 103 -12.22 4.74 -0.38
N ALA A 104 -11.99 5.28 0.82
CA ALA A 104 -12.18 6.70 1.12
C ALA A 104 -10.86 7.52 1.05
N GLY A 105 -9.85 7.01 0.33
CA GLY A 105 -8.50 7.59 0.34
C GLY A 105 -7.72 7.44 -0.95
N ASN A 106 -6.38 7.50 -0.84
CA ASN A 106 -5.51 7.57 -2.01
C ASN A 106 -5.52 6.31 -2.90
N HIS A 107 -6.01 5.16 -2.39
CA HIS A 107 -6.11 3.94 -3.17
C HIS A 107 -7.15 4.08 -4.29
N GLY A 108 -8.36 4.56 -3.97
CA GLY A 108 -9.39 4.85 -4.96
C GLY A 108 -8.94 5.86 -6.02
N LEU A 109 -8.18 6.88 -5.63
CA LEU A 109 -7.61 7.87 -6.57
C LEU A 109 -6.55 7.26 -7.49
N SER A 110 -5.71 6.34 -6.99
CA SER A 110 -4.74 5.63 -7.82
C SER A 110 -5.42 4.68 -8.81
N LEU A 111 -6.46 3.96 -8.37
CA LEU A 111 -7.27 3.11 -9.23
C LEU A 111 -7.95 3.92 -10.33
N ALA A 112 -8.55 5.06 -10.00
CA ALA A 112 -9.17 5.97 -10.95
C ALA A 112 -8.18 6.45 -12.02
N ALA A 113 -7.00 6.91 -11.58
CA ALA A 113 -5.96 7.40 -12.47
C ALA A 113 -5.44 6.29 -13.41
N GLY A 114 -5.15 5.11 -12.87
CA GLY A 114 -4.68 3.97 -13.67
C GLY A 114 -5.72 3.52 -14.69
N ALA A 115 -6.98 3.38 -14.28
CA ALA A 115 -8.07 2.95 -15.18
C ALA A 115 -8.25 3.93 -16.34
N LYS A 116 -8.28 5.24 -16.04
CA LYS A 116 -8.42 6.31 -17.04
C LYS A 116 -7.31 6.29 -18.09
N ILE A 117 -6.06 5.99 -17.71
CA ILE A 117 -4.92 5.98 -18.64
C ILE A 117 -5.10 4.92 -19.74
N PHE A 118 -5.70 3.77 -19.43
CA PHE A 118 -5.80 2.62 -20.35
C PHE A 118 -7.23 2.33 -20.83
N GLY A 119 -8.18 3.21 -20.55
CA GLY A 119 -9.57 3.10 -21.03
C GLY A 119 -10.47 2.16 -20.23
N ALA A 120 -10.03 1.71 -19.05
CA ALA A 120 -10.86 0.90 -18.16
C ALA A 120 -11.83 1.78 -17.35
N LYS A 121 -12.91 1.18 -16.86
CA LYS A 121 -13.80 1.80 -15.87
C LYS A 121 -13.23 1.61 -14.46
N ALA A 122 -13.43 2.62 -13.62
CA ALA A 122 -13.09 2.60 -12.21
C ALA A 122 -14.36 2.80 -11.36
N ILE A 123 -14.71 1.82 -10.54
CA ILE A 123 -15.83 1.90 -9.60
C ILE A 123 -15.28 1.89 -8.18
N VAL A 124 -15.61 2.92 -7.40
CA VAL A 124 -15.08 3.09 -6.04
C VAL A 124 -16.22 3.14 -5.05
N PHE A 125 -16.35 2.08 -4.25
CA PHE A 125 -17.29 2.02 -3.15
C PHE A 125 -16.79 2.88 -1.99
N ILE A 126 -17.68 3.70 -1.46
CA ILE A 126 -17.43 4.59 -0.32
C ILE A 126 -18.59 4.43 0.68
N SER A 127 -18.29 4.53 1.97
CA SER A 127 -19.33 4.47 3.00
C SER A 127 -20.19 5.73 2.98
N GLU A 128 -21.36 5.63 3.61
CA GLU A 128 -22.29 6.76 3.76
C GLU A 128 -21.65 7.95 4.50
N THR A 129 -20.69 7.66 5.39
CA THR A 129 -19.96 8.65 6.18
C THR A 129 -18.90 9.43 5.39
N VAL A 130 -18.52 9.00 4.18
CA VAL A 130 -17.47 9.68 3.40
C VAL A 130 -17.98 11.03 2.89
N PRO A 131 -17.25 12.15 3.10
CA PRO A 131 -17.65 13.47 2.61
C PRO A 131 -17.86 13.52 1.09
N GLU A 132 -18.85 14.30 0.63
CA GLU A 132 -19.12 14.46 -0.82
C GLU A 132 -17.93 15.05 -1.58
N THR A 133 -17.12 15.88 -0.92
CA THR A 133 -15.89 16.43 -1.50
C THR A 133 -14.91 15.35 -1.96
N PHE A 134 -14.89 14.17 -1.31
CA PHE A 134 -14.08 13.05 -1.79
C PHE A 134 -14.72 12.33 -2.97
N SER A 135 -16.04 12.20 -2.98
CA SER A 135 -16.81 11.68 -4.12
C SER A 135 -16.58 12.53 -5.38
N ASP A 136 -16.57 13.86 -5.25
CA ASP A 136 -16.27 14.78 -6.34
C ASP A 136 -14.85 14.58 -6.89
N ARG A 137 -13.86 14.44 -6.02
CA ARG A 137 -12.47 14.15 -6.42
C ARG A 137 -12.36 12.83 -7.20
N LEU A 138 -13.16 11.81 -6.87
CA LEU A 138 -13.20 10.56 -7.64
C LEU A 138 -13.78 10.81 -9.04
N ARG A 139 -14.88 11.57 -9.14
CA ARG A 139 -15.51 11.92 -10.44
C ARG A 139 -14.57 12.74 -11.32
N GLU A 140 -13.85 13.71 -10.76
CA GLU A 140 -12.82 14.50 -11.46
C GLU A 140 -11.71 13.62 -12.04
N LYS A 141 -11.38 12.53 -11.35
CA LYS A 141 -10.41 11.51 -11.82
C LYS A 141 -11.03 10.47 -12.77
N GLY A 142 -12.32 10.58 -13.10
CA GLY A 142 -13.03 9.70 -14.02
C GLY A 142 -13.51 8.39 -13.42
N ALA A 143 -13.52 8.27 -12.09
CA ALA A 143 -14.12 7.14 -11.40
C ALA A 143 -15.62 7.35 -11.14
N ILE A 144 -16.32 6.24 -10.93
CA ILE A 144 -17.73 6.17 -10.56
C ILE A 144 -17.79 5.86 -9.06
N PRO A 145 -18.02 6.86 -8.18
CA PRO A 145 -18.24 6.61 -6.77
C PRO A 145 -19.59 5.92 -6.55
N VAL A 146 -19.61 4.88 -5.73
CA VAL A 146 -20.84 4.18 -5.29
C VAL A 146 -20.93 4.30 -3.78
N ARG A 147 -21.98 4.98 -3.28
CA ARG A 147 -22.25 5.08 -1.85
C ARG A 147 -23.03 3.85 -1.38
N LYS A 148 -22.37 2.93 -0.67
CA LYS A 148 -23.01 1.74 -0.11
C LYS A 148 -22.21 1.22 1.08
N GLY A 149 -22.86 1.05 2.21
CA GLY A 149 -22.27 0.55 3.46
C GLY A 149 -22.19 1.63 4.54
N SER A 150 -22.47 1.23 5.79
CA SER A 150 -22.39 2.10 6.98
C SER A 150 -20.96 2.55 7.28
N ASP A 151 -19.99 1.69 6.96
CA ASP A 151 -18.57 1.88 7.23
C ASP A 151 -17.71 1.29 6.09
N TYR A 152 -16.39 1.36 6.26
CA TYR A 152 -15.43 0.83 5.29
C TYR A 152 -15.58 -0.68 5.06
N ALA A 153 -15.79 -1.48 6.10
CA ALA A 153 -15.92 -2.93 5.99
C ALA A 153 -17.18 -3.32 5.20
N ALA A 154 -18.31 -2.66 5.49
CA ALA A 154 -19.55 -2.82 4.73
C ALA A 154 -19.39 -2.39 3.27
N SER A 155 -18.64 -1.31 3.00
CA SER A 155 -18.32 -0.86 1.64
C SER A 155 -17.45 -1.86 0.87
N MET A 156 -16.48 -2.47 1.54
CA MET A 156 -15.63 -3.52 0.97
C MET A 156 -16.45 -4.78 0.66
N SER A 157 -17.36 -5.20 1.54
CA SER A 157 -18.29 -6.31 1.28
C SER A 157 -19.14 -6.02 0.04
N ALA A 158 -19.69 -4.82 -0.07
CA ALA A 158 -20.47 -4.40 -1.23
C ALA A 158 -19.64 -4.39 -2.54
N ALA A 159 -18.38 -3.96 -2.48
CA ALA A 159 -17.47 -3.98 -3.63
C ALA A 159 -17.13 -5.42 -4.06
N LEU A 160 -16.94 -6.34 -3.11
CA LEU A 160 -16.71 -7.76 -3.33
C LEU A 160 -17.90 -8.43 -4.02
N GLU A 161 -19.11 -8.18 -3.51
CA GLU A 161 -20.36 -8.66 -4.11
C GLU A 161 -20.51 -8.16 -5.54
N ALA A 162 -20.35 -6.84 -5.76
CA ALA A 162 -20.48 -6.24 -7.08
C ALA A 162 -19.42 -6.76 -8.05
N ALA A 163 -18.19 -7.02 -7.58
CA ALA A 163 -17.14 -7.63 -8.38
C ALA A 163 -17.57 -9.00 -8.91
N LYS A 164 -18.13 -9.83 -8.04
CA LYS A 164 -18.60 -11.18 -8.39
C LYS A 164 -19.81 -11.15 -9.33
N GLU A 165 -20.81 -10.32 -9.03
CA GLU A 165 -22.07 -10.24 -9.79
C GLU A 165 -21.88 -9.73 -11.22
N ASN A 166 -20.90 -8.84 -11.42
CA ASN A 166 -20.69 -8.16 -12.70
C ASN A 166 -19.42 -8.62 -13.43
N ASP A 167 -18.72 -9.63 -12.93
CA ASP A 167 -17.41 -10.09 -13.43
C ASP A 167 -16.39 -8.92 -13.52
N TRP A 168 -16.39 -8.05 -12.50
CA TRP A 168 -15.43 -6.95 -12.40
C TRP A 168 -14.17 -7.38 -11.66
N ILE A 169 -13.09 -6.65 -11.93
CA ILE A 169 -11.78 -6.91 -11.36
C ILE A 169 -11.68 -6.21 -10.00
N LEU A 170 -11.85 -6.97 -8.92
CA LEU A 170 -11.56 -6.45 -7.58
C LEU A 170 -10.07 -6.11 -7.47
N LEU A 171 -9.78 -4.89 -7.02
CA LEU A 171 -8.44 -4.40 -6.76
C LEU A 171 -8.39 -3.73 -5.38
N SER A 172 -8.07 -4.53 -4.36
CA SER A 172 -7.86 -4.09 -2.98
C SER A 172 -6.36 -3.92 -2.69
N ASP A 173 -6.02 -3.00 -1.79
CA ASP A 173 -4.65 -2.80 -1.26
C ASP A 173 -4.37 -3.66 -0.01
N SER A 174 -5.27 -4.60 0.31
CA SER A 174 -5.07 -5.66 1.30
C SER A 174 -5.17 -7.05 0.68
N SER A 175 -4.73 -8.07 1.41
CA SER A 175 -4.76 -9.48 0.99
C SER A 175 -5.30 -10.38 2.09
N TRP A 176 -6.09 -11.37 1.72
CA TRP A 176 -6.66 -12.37 2.61
C TRP A 176 -6.58 -13.75 1.94
N GLU A 177 -7.19 -14.76 2.58
CA GLU A 177 -7.23 -16.11 2.03
C GLU A 177 -7.82 -16.11 0.61
N ASN A 178 -7.13 -16.76 -0.33
CA ASN A 178 -7.50 -16.84 -1.75
C ASN A 178 -7.54 -15.48 -2.50
N TYR A 179 -6.99 -14.39 -1.93
CA TYR A 179 -6.83 -13.11 -2.63
C TYR A 179 -5.46 -12.49 -2.35
N THR A 180 -4.46 -12.91 -3.13
CA THR A 180 -3.05 -12.51 -2.94
C THR A 180 -2.37 -11.99 -4.20
N ASP A 181 -2.78 -12.42 -5.40
CA ASP A 181 -2.08 -12.08 -6.64
C ASP A 181 -2.05 -10.57 -6.95
N LYS A 182 -3.20 -9.90 -6.90
CA LYS A 182 -3.31 -8.45 -7.16
C LYS A 182 -2.68 -7.62 -6.05
N PRO A 183 -2.91 -7.92 -4.76
CA PRO A 183 -2.21 -7.24 -3.66
C PRO A 183 -0.69 -7.39 -3.72
N LEU A 184 -0.19 -8.58 -4.10
CA LEU A 184 1.25 -8.81 -4.28
C LEU A 184 1.82 -7.86 -5.35
N LYS A 185 1.13 -7.77 -6.50
CA LYS A 185 1.50 -6.84 -7.58
C LYS A 185 1.38 -5.38 -7.17
N LEU A 186 0.37 -5.02 -6.39
CA LEU A 186 0.23 -3.68 -5.85
C LEU A 186 1.40 -3.31 -4.95
N MET A 187 1.81 -4.22 -4.06
CA MET A 187 2.96 -4.02 -3.17
C MET A 187 4.29 -3.94 -3.92
N GLU A 188 4.46 -4.66 -5.03
CA GLU A 188 5.62 -4.49 -5.92
C GLU A 188 5.79 -3.04 -6.34
N GLY A 189 4.70 -2.37 -6.70
CA GLY A 189 4.71 -0.95 -7.07
C GLY A 189 5.41 -0.06 -6.03
N TYR A 190 5.22 -0.34 -4.74
CA TYR A 190 5.84 0.40 -3.63
C TYR A 190 7.36 0.22 -3.51
N LEU A 191 7.94 -0.80 -4.17
CA LEU A 191 9.39 -0.99 -4.21
C LEU A 191 10.11 0.18 -4.88
N GLN A 192 9.46 0.87 -5.83
CA GLN A 192 10.06 2.01 -6.51
C GLN A 192 10.44 3.14 -5.52
N MET A 193 9.53 3.47 -4.60
CA MET A 193 9.79 4.49 -3.56
C MET A 193 10.98 4.11 -2.69
N ALA A 194 11.07 2.83 -2.29
CA ALA A 194 12.17 2.32 -1.48
C ALA A 194 13.50 2.42 -2.25
N GLU A 195 13.52 1.96 -3.51
CA GLU A 195 14.69 1.99 -4.37
C GLU A 195 15.23 3.40 -4.60
N GLU A 196 14.33 4.36 -4.86
CA GLU A 196 14.71 5.76 -4.98
C GLU A 196 15.30 6.30 -3.67
N ALA A 197 14.62 6.10 -2.54
CA ALA A 197 15.09 6.58 -1.25
C ALA A 197 16.49 6.03 -0.92
N MET A 198 16.72 4.74 -1.17
CA MET A 198 17.99 4.09 -0.89
C MET A 198 19.13 4.55 -1.80
N LYS A 199 18.83 4.93 -3.05
CA LYS A 199 19.79 5.55 -3.98
C LYS A 199 20.12 6.99 -3.61
N GLN A 200 19.16 7.70 -3.03
CA GLN A 200 19.31 9.09 -2.61
C GLN A 200 20.04 9.21 -1.26
N CYS A 201 19.99 8.19 -0.40
CA CYS A 201 20.74 8.15 0.85
C CYS A 201 22.26 8.10 0.60
N GLU A 202 23.01 9.03 1.19
CA GLU A 202 24.48 9.06 1.12
C GLU A 202 25.14 7.85 1.82
N SER A 203 24.45 7.29 2.82
CA SER A 203 24.88 6.10 3.54
C SER A 203 23.68 5.24 3.95
N LYS A 204 23.92 3.97 4.30
CA LYS A 204 22.87 3.11 4.87
C LYS A 204 22.28 3.74 6.13
N ALA A 205 20.96 3.80 6.23
CA ALA A 205 20.31 4.23 7.46
C ALA A 205 20.56 3.23 8.60
N THR A 206 20.67 3.72 9.83
CA THR A 206 20.75 2.88 11.03
C THR A 206 19.37 2.47 11.54
N HIS A 207 18.35 3.28 11.27
CA HIS A 207 16.97 3.06 11.67
C HIS A 207 16.03 3.47 10.53
N VAL A 208 14.92 2.75 10.39
CA VAL A 208 13.84 3.06 9.45
C VAL A 208 12.51 2.87 10.16
N PHE A 209 11.67 3.92 10.12
CA PHE A 209 10.31 3.89 10.66
C PHE A 209 9.32 3.81 9.50
N LEU A 210 8.44 2.81 9.54
CA LEU A 210 7.48 2.54 8.48
C LEU A 210 6.07 2.55 9.05
N GLN A 211 5.27 3.54 8.69
CA GLN A 211 3.87 3.59 9.08
C GLN A 211 3.06 2.48 8.41
N ALA A 212 2.09 1.93 9.13
CA ALA A 212 1.26 0.84 8.64
C ALA A 212 -0.22 1.02 9.02
N GLY A 213 -1.09 0.84 8.02
CA GLY A 213 -2.45 0.35 8.22
C GLY A 213 -2.43 -1.17 8.04
N VAL A 214 -2.96 -1.67 6.92
CA VAL A 214 -2.84 -3.11 6.58
C VAL A 214 -1.40 -3.60 6.35
N GLY A 215 -0.42 -2.69 6.22
CA GLY A 215 1.00 -3.01 6.16
C GLY A 215 1.64 -3.09 4.77
N GLY A 216 0.89 -2.87 3.67
CA GLY A 216 1.42 -3.04 2.31
C GLY A 216 2.67 -2.20 1.99
N LEU A 217 2.69 -0.92 2.37
CA LEU A 217 3.88 -0.05 2.25
C LEU A 217 5.02 -0.60 3.10
N ALA A 218 4.78 -0.82 4.39
CA ALA A 218 5.80 -1.24 5.33
C ALA A 218 6.44 -2.57 4.90
N GLY A 219 5.62 -3.54 4.47
CA GLY A 219 6.09 -4.85 4.02
C GLY A 219 6.94 -4.78 2.75
N ALA A 220 6.55 -3.98 1.76
CA ALA A 220 7.32 -3.82 0.53
C ALA A 220 8.66 -3.11 0.80
N VAL A 221 8.64 -2.02 1.56
CA VAL A 221 9.83 -1.22 1.88
C VAL A 221 10.79 -2.03 2.75
N ALA A 222 10.30 -2.74 3.78
CA ALA A 222 11.14 -3.57 4.64
C ALA A 222 11.83 -4.70 3.85
N ALA A 223 11.08 -5.40 2.97
CA ALA A 223 11.65 -6.46 2.14
C ALA A 223 12.73 -5.93 1.19
N HIS A 224 12.54 -4.74 0.60
CA HIS A 224 13.53 -4.10 -0.25
C HIS A 224 14.79 -3.70 0.51
N ILE A 225 14.62 -3.09 1.70
CA ILE A 225 15.72 -2.73 2.58
C ILE A 225 16.54 -3.96 2.96
N ARG A 226 15.89 -5.07 3.36
CA ARG A 226 16.60 -6.31 3.70
C ARG A 226 17.37 -6.88 2.53
N LYS A 227 16.84 -6.79 1.31
CA LYS A 227 17.55 -7.24 0.11
C LYS A 227 18.83 -6.43 -0.16
N ILE A 228 18.78 -5.10 -0.02
CA ILE A 228 19.86 -4.22 -0.49
C ILE A 228 20.83 -3.86 0.64
N TRP A 229 20.34 -3.59 1.85
CA TRP A 229 21.16 -3.20 3.00
C TRP A 229 21.36 -4.32 4.03
N GLY A 230 20.63 -5.42 3.95
CA GLY A 230 20.71 -6.52 4.90
C GLY A 230 20.16 -6.14 6.28
N ASP A 231 20.82 -6.62 7.32
CA ASP A 231 20.43 -6.38 8.71
C ASP A 231 20.94 -5.05 9.29
N THR A 232 21.59 -4.19 8.49
CA THR A 232 22.15 -2.92 8.96
C THR A 232 21.11 -2.02 9.65
N PRO A 233 19.95 -1.69 9.04
CA PRO A 233 18.96 -0.86 9.71
C PRO A 233 18.11 -1.65 10.70
N THR A 234 17.78 -1.01 11.82
CA THR A 234 16.66 -1.39 12.68
C THR A 234 15.36 -0.87 12.07
N ILE A 235 14.47 -1.78 11.67
CA ILE A 235 13.18 -1.49 11.05
C ILE A 235 12.08 -1.54 12.13
N THR A 236 11.42 -0.41 12.34
CA THR A 236 10.27 -0.29 13.26
C THR A 236 9.00 0.00 12.47
N VAL A 237 8.02 -0.89 12.57
CA VAL A 237 6.68 -0.68 12.02
C VAL A 237 5.88 0.15 13.01
N VAL A 238 5.17 1.18 12.54
CA VAL A 238 4.43 2.13 13.38
C VAL A 238 2.95 2.10 13.05
N GLU A 239 2.11 1.80 14.03
CA GLU A 239 0.65 1.73 13.94
C GLU A 239 -0.01 2.70 14.94
N PRO A 240 -1.26 3.13 14.72
CA PRO A 240 -2.02 3.80 15.77
C PRO A 240 -2.38 2.82 16.90
N SER A 241 -2.33 3.24 18.16
CA SER A 241 -2.76 2.46 19.33
C SER A 241 -4.20 1.96 19.21
N ALA A 242 -5.03 2.69 18.46
CA ALA A 242 -6.43 2.35 18.23
C ALA A 242 -6.63 1.23 17.18
N ALA A 243 -5.64 0.92 16.34
CA ALA A 243 -5.71 -0.13 15.32
C ALA A 243 -4.38 -0.92 15.19
N PRO A 244 -3.97 -1.66 16.23
CA PRO A 244 -2.64 -2.29 16.31
C PRO A 244 -2.62 -3.68 15.64
N ALA A 245 -3.18 -3.80 14.44
CA ALA A 245 -3.49 -5.09 13.82
C ALA A 245 -2.24 -5.95 13.57
N LEU A 246 -1.15 -5.35 13.07
CA LEU A 246 0.11 -6.06 12.82
C LEU A 246 0.83 -6.38 14.12
N GLN A 247 0.96 -5.43 15.05
CA GLN A 247 1.59 -5.66 16.36
C GLN A 247 0.90 -6.82 17.09
N ALA A 248 -0.44 -6.79 17.18
CA ALA A 248 -1.21 -7.86 17.82
C ALA A 248 -1.07 -9.21 17.11
N SER A 249 -1.02 -9.20 15.77
CA SER A 249 -0.83 -10.42 14.99
C SER A 249 0.54 -11.06 15.19
N ILE A 250 1.59 -10.25 15.36
CA ILE A 250 2.94 -10.71 15.63
C ILE A 250 3.05 -11.32 17.02
N GLU A 251 2.43 -10.71 18.03
CA GLU A 251 2.46 -11.23 19.39
C GLU A 251 1.71 -12.58 19.52
N LEU A 252 0.68 -12.78 18.70
CA LEU A 252 -0.13 -13.99 18.70
C LEU A 252 0.32 -15.02 17.64
N GLY A 253 1.30 -14.70 16.81
CA GLY A 253 1.81 -15.57 15.75
C GLY A 253 0.76 -15.95 14.69
N LYS A 254 -0.26 -15.10 14.46
CA LYS A 254 -1.36 -15.33 13.51
C LYS A 254 -2.04 -14.01 13.13
N PRO A 255 -2.73 -13.90 11.98
CA PRO A 255 -3.53 -12.71 11.67
C PRO A 255 -4.64 -12.51 12.70
N VAL A 256 -4.84 -11.26 13.11
CA VAL A 256 -5.81 -10.87 14.15
C VAL A 256 -6.64 -9.69 13.65
N LEU A 257 -7.96 -9.80 13.80
CA LEU A 257 -8.86 -8.66 13.75
C LEU A 257 -8.83 -7.97 15.12
N THR A 258 -8.48 -6.69 15.14
CA THR A 258 -8.42 -5.85 16.33
C THR A 258 -9.65 -4.96 16.43
N GLU A 259 -9.94 -4.45 17.62
CA GLU A 259 -10.99 -3.47 17.86
C GLU A 259 -10.39 -2.26 18.56
N GLY A 260 -11.04 -1.11 18.40
CA GLY A 260 -10.61 0.13 19.02
C GLY A 260 -11.39 1.32 18.45
N PRO A 261 -11.30 2.50 19.10
CA PRO A 261 -11.94 3.71 18.60
C PRO A 261 -11.35 4.15 17.26
N ASP A 262 -11.96 5.16 16.65
CA ASP A 262 -11.41 5.81 15.47
C ASP A 262 -10.11 6.54 15.81
N SER A 263 -9.09 6.38 14.97
CA SER A 263 -7.83 7.12 15.08
C SER A 263 -7.85 8.42 14.29
N ILE A 264 -7.19 9.46 14.81
CA ILE A 264 -6.86 10.66 14.02
C ILE A 264 -5.97 10.32 12.81
N MET A 265 -5.23 9.21 12.87
CA MET A 265 -4.45 8.65 11.78
C MET A 265 -5.35 7.84 10.83
N GLY A 266 -6.49 8.38 10.39
CA GLY A 266 -7.59 7.61 9.79
C GLY A 266 -7.24 6.77 8.55
N ARG A 267 -6.09 7.01 7.89
CA ARG A 267 -5.60 6.18 6.76
C ARG A 267 -4.75 4.98 7.19
N LEU A 268 -4.41 4.92 8.46
CA LEU A 268 -3.70 3.83 9.15
C LEU A 268 -4.64 3.06 10.10
N ASP A 269 -5.89 3.51 10.24
CA ASP A 269 -6.92 2.86 11.06
C ASP A 269 -7.44 1.60 10.35
N CYS A 270 -6.63 0.55 10.36
CA CYS A 270 -6.91 -0.73 9.74
C CYS A 270 -6.92 -1.80 10.81
N LYS A 271 -8.07 -2.41 11.03
CA LYS A 271 -8.26 -3.38 12.11
C LYS A 271 -7.74 -4.79 11.80
N GLU A 272 -7.39 -5.07 10.56
CA GLU A 272 -6.92 -6.37 10.09
C GLU A 272 -5.67 -6.21 9.20
N PRO A 273 -4.66 -7.09 9.32
CA PRO A 273 -3.46 -7.00 8.49
C PRO A 273 -3.66 -7.60 7.10
N SER A 274 -2.92 -7.09 6.11
CA SER A 274 -2.71 -7.82 4.85
C SER A 274 -1.84 -9.05 5.14
N PHE A 275 -2.29 -10.22 4.69
CA PHE A 275 -1.56 -11.47 4.88
C PHE A 275 -0.13 -11.47 4.29
N ILE A 276 0.05 -10.87 3.11
CA ILE A 276 1.37 -10.73 2.47
C ILE A 276 2.25 -9.79 3.30
N ALA A 277 1.70 -8.67 3.74
CA ALA A 277 2.41 -7.71 4.57
C ALA A 277 2.81 -8.32 5.92
N LEU A 278 1.91 -9.04 6.59
CA LEU A 278 2.19 -9.70 7.86
C LEU A 278 3.32 -10.72 7.72
N ASN A 279 3.29 -11.57 6.69
CA ASN A 279 4.40 -12.51 6.43
C ASN A 279 5.74 -11.79 6.20
N GLY A 280 5.73 -10.72 5.40
CA GLY A 280 6.94 -9.93 5.14
C GLY A 280 7.48 -9.27 6.42
N LEU A 281 6.61 -8.59 7.16
CA LEU A 281 6.98 -7.85 8.36
C LEU A 281 7.37 -8.77 9.52
N ALA A 282 6.73 -9.93 9.65
CA ALA A 282 7.17 -10.97 10.57
C ALA A 282 8.63 -11.36 10.29
N ARG A 283 9.00 -11.56 9.03
CA ARG A 283 10.39 -11.89 8.66
C ARG A 283 11.35 -10.70 8.83
N ASP A 284 10.94 -9.51 8.40
CA ASP A 284 11.84 -8.40 8.07
C ASP A 284 11.90 -7.28 9.11
N ALA A 285 10.84 -7.05 9.90
CA ALA A 285 10.82 -5.98 10.91
C ALA A 285 11.52 -6.40 12.20
N ASP A 286 12.16 -5.45 12.88
CA ASP A 286 12.78 -5.68 14.20
C ASP A 286 11.79 -5.39 15.33
N PHE A 287 10.98 -4.34 15.17
CA PHE A 287 10.06 -3.85 16.19
C PHE A 287 8.71 -3.42 15.60
N PHE A 288 7.69 -3.45 16.45
CA PHE A 288 6.37 -2.88 16.20
C PHE A 288 6.09 -1.85 17.29
N LEU A 289 5.67 -0.66 16.90
CA LEU A 289 5.42 0.48 17.76
C LEU A 289 3.98 0.94 17.57
N THR A 290 3.26 1.16 18.67
CA THR A 290 1.96 1.84 18.64
C THR A 290 2.04 3.22 19.30
N LEU A 291 1.34 4.20 18.72
CA LEU A 291 1.28 5.60 19.16
C LEU A 291 -0.16 6.11 19.12
N ASP A 292 -0.48 7.05 20.00
CA ASP A 292 -1.83 7.64 20.11
C ASP A 292 -2.09 8.69 19.01
#